data_AF-A0A813GAD8-F1
#
_entry.id   AF-A0A813GAD8-F1
#
_cell.length_a   1.000
_cell.length_b   1.000
_cell.length_c   1.000
_cell.angle_alpha   90.00
_cell.angle_beta   90.00
_cell.angle_gamma   90.00
#
_symmetry.space_group_name_H-M   'P 1'
#
loop_
_entity.id
_entity.type
_entity.pdbx_description
1 polymer ?
#
loop_
_entity_poly.entity_id
_entity_poly.type
_entity_poly.pdbx_seq_one_letter_code
_entity_poly.pdbx_strand_id
1 'polypeptide(L)'
;MGTAHVDKSMKALAAKEIAAAAAASRQPAIILIGDGNHCLATAKSCWEALKLKAGIGMDHPQRYALVELQNLHDIGVVFEPIHRILVGANADSLQSSLESAWSCTAKPYVEPVPHHAVVMVRDESSRVILEPPSDKLPIISMSAAVDAFVEQNPGVNIGLCARRGACDGRACGLILPALDKSRFLATLHEIGTLPRKAFSMGEANEKRFYLEARSILPSTNTTSSL
;
A
#
# COMPACT_ATOMS: atom_id res chain seq x y z
N MET A 1 22.08 5.11 25.33
CA MET A 1 21.81 3.87 24.56
C MET A 1 20.70 4.16 23.57
N GLY A 2 20.80 3.66 22.33
CA GLY A 2 19.79 3.88 21.28
C GLY A 2 18.37 3.52 21.74
N THR A 3 18.23 2.45 22.52
CA THR A 3 16.90 1.90 22.85
C THR A 3 16.06 2.85 23.68
N ALA A 4 16.69 3.55 24.64
CA ALA A 4 16.01 4.57 25.44
C ALA A 4 15.62 5.80 24.61
N HIS A 5 16.42 6.14 23.59
CA HIS A 5 16.09 7.21 22.65
C HIS A 5 14.92 6.81 21.75
N VAL A 6 14.94 5.61 21.16
CA VAL A 6 13.84 5.09 20.31
C VAL A 6 12.54 5.00 21.11
N ASP A 7 12.56 4.43 22.32
CA ASP A 7 11.36 4.33 23.16
C ASP A 7 10.77 5.70 23.50
N LYS A 8 11.63 6.66 23.90
CA LYS A 8 11.20 8.04 24.16
C LYS A 8 10.61 8.71 22.92
N SER A 9 11.27 8.59 21.77
CA SER A 9 10.85 9.20 20.52
C SER A 9 9.53 8.61 20.00
N MET A 10 9.37 7.28 20.05
CA MET A 10 8.15 6.60 19.65
C MET A 10 6.96 6.93 20.57
N LYS A 11 7.19 7.04 21.89
CA LYS A 11 6.15 7.50 22.82
C LYS A 11 5.70 8.93 22.54
N ALA A 12 6.64 9.83 22.26
CA ALA A 12 6.33 11.22 21.90
C ALA A 12 5.55 11.31 20.58
N LEU A 13 5.95 10.52 19.57
CA LEU A 13 5.25 10.45 18.29
C LEU A 13 3.83 9.89 18.45
N ALA A 14 3.67 8.82 19.25
CA ALA A 14 2.38 8.23 19.58
C ALA A 14 1.45 9.23 20.26
N ALA A 15 1.95 9.99 21.24
CA ALA A 15 1.15 11.01 21.93
C ALA A 15 0.66 12.11 20.97
N LYS A 16 1.53 12.56 20.05
CA LYS A 16 1.17 13.56 19.03
C LYS A 16 0.08 13.03 18.09
N GLU A 17 0.23 11.78 17.63
CA GLU A 17 -0.73 11.16 16.73
C GLU A 17 -2.08 10.89 17.41
N ILE A 18 -2.09 10.46 18.66
CA ILE A 18 -3.34 10.29 19.45
C ILE A 18 -4.09 11.62 19.58
N ALA A 19 -3.39 12.72 19.87
CA ALA A 19 -3.99 14.05 19.95
C ALA A 19 -4.55 14.52 18.59
N ALA A 20 -3.78 14.32 17.50
CA ALA A 20 -4.23 14.66 16.15
C ALA A 20 -5.43 13.82 15.69
N ALA A 21 -5.44 12.53 16.03
CA ALA A 21 -6.53 11.62 15.72
C ALA A 21 -7.82 12.01 16.46
N ALA A 22 -7.71 12.34 17.75
CA ALA A 22 -8.84 12.81 18.55
C ALA A 22 -9.43 14.12 18.01
N ALA A 23 -8.57 15.09 17.66
CA ALA A 23 -9.01 16.36 17.07
C ALA A 23 -9.74 16.18 15.73
N ALA A 24 -9.35 15.17 14.94
CA ALA A 24 -9.98 14.82 13.67
C ALA A 24 -11.08 13.74 13.79
N SER A 25 -11.48 13.34 15.00
CA SER A 25 -12.47 12.28 15.23
C SER A 25 -12.18 10.97 14.48
N ARG A 26 -10.90 10.58 14.39
CA ARG A 26 -10.42 9.35 13.71
C ARG A 26 -9.63 8.46 14.67
N GLN A 27 -9.35 7.23 14.25
CA GLN A 27 -8.43 6.35 14.99
C GLN A 27 -6.97 6.75 14.73
N PRO A 28 -6.07 6.62 15.74
CA PRO A 28 -4.66 6.92 15.56
C PRO A 28 -3.95 5.85 14.72
N ALA A 29 -3.06 6.28 13.82
CA ALA A 29 -2.24 5.41 12.99
C ALA A 29 -0.75 5.68 13.24
N ILE A 30 -0.17 4.97 14.21
CA ILE A 30 1.24 5.17 14.62
C ILE A 30 2.19 4.31 13.81
N ILE A 31 1.83 3.04 13.56
CA ILE A 31 2.62 2.09 12.79
C ILE A 31 1.72 1.50 11.71
N LEU A 32 2.20 1.56 10.47
CA LEU A 32 1.55 0.97 9.31
C LEU A 32 2.30 -0.29 8.90
N ILE A 33 1.56 -1.34 8.58
CA ILE A 33 2.14 -2.58 8.08
C ILE A 33 2.24 -2.46 6.56
N GLY A 34 3.42 -2.08 6.08
CA GLY A 34 3.69 -1.94 4.64
C GLY A 34 3.80 -3.28 3.91
N ASP A 35 4.56 -4.21 4.48
CA ASP A 35 4.76 -5.57 3.96
C ASP A 35 4.68 -6.61 5.08
N GLY A 36 4.39 -7.86 4.75
CA GLY A 36 4.25 -8.96 5.72
C GLY A 36 2.88 -9.02 6.41
N ASN A 37 1.84 -8.38 5.85
CA ASN A 37 0.47 -8.42 6.40
C ASN A 37 -0.02 -9.84 6.70
N HIS A 38 0.19 -10.79 5.79
CA HIS A 38 -0.19 -12.19 5.98
C HIS A 38 0.64 -12.86 7.08
N CYS A 39 1.96 -12.66 7.07
CA CYS A 39 2.86 -13.24 8.07
C CYS A 39 2.54 -12.73 9.49
N LEU A 40 2.28 -11.43 9.64
CA LEU A 40 1.92 -10.83 10.92
C LEU A 40 0.55 -11.28 11.40
N ALA A 41 -0.43 -11.43 10.49
CA ALA A 41 -1.73 -11.99 10.82
C ALA A 41 -1.61 -13.44 11.31
N THR A 42 -0.82 -14.28 10.64
CA THR A 42 -0.55 -15.66 11.08
C THR A 42 0.15 -15.68 12.44
N ALA A 43 1.20 -14.87 12.64
CA ALA A 43 1.90 -14.78 13.92
C ALA A 43 0.96 -14.38 15.07
N LYS A 44 0.07 -13.41 14.81
CA LYS A 44 -0.98 -13.01 15.75
C LYS A 44 -1.91 -14.19 16.08
N SER A 45 -2.41 -14.92 15.09
CA SER A 45 -3.27 -16.08 15.32
C SER A 45 -2.58 -17.16 16.17
N CYS A 46 -1.28 -17.42 15.93
CA CYS A 46 -0.49 -18.33 16.76
C CYS A 46 -0.41 -17.85 18.22
N TRP A 47 -0.15 -16.55 18.44
CA TRP A 47 -0.12 -15.96 19.77
C TRP A 47 -1.48 -16.03 20.48
N GLU A 48 -2.57 -15.70 19.77
CA GLU A 48 -3.93 -15.74 20.30
C GLU A 48 -4.33 -17.16 20.76
N ALA A 49 -3.91 -18.19 20.01
CA ALA A 49 -4.11 -19.57 20.42
C ALA A 49 -3.21 -19.98 21.61
N LEU A 50 -1.97 -19.50 21.64
CA LEU A 50 -1.02 -19.82 22.70
C LEU A 50 -1.42 -19.21 24.05
N LYS A 51 -1.83 -17.94 24.08
CA LYS A 51 -2.13 -17.21 25.33
C LYS A 51 -3.32 -17.77 26.12
N LEU A 52 -4.14 -18.62 25.49
CA LEU A 52 -5.26 -19.31 26.15
C LEU A 52 -4.79 -20.53 26.97
N LYS A 53 -3.55 -20.99 26.78
CA LYS A 53 -3.00 -22.11 27.55
C LYS A 53 -2.58 -21.64 28.95
N ALA A 54 -2.81 -22.50 29.95
CA ALA A 54 -2.39 -22.23 31.32
C ALA A 54 -0.87 -22.01 31.41
N GLY A 55 -0.44 -21.04 32.22
CA GLY A 55 0.96 -20.71 32.44
C GLY A 55 1.60 -19.79 31.38
N ILE A 56 0.85 -19.36 30.36
CA ILE A 56 1.34 -18.39 29.36
C ILE A 56 1.08 -16.96 29.84
N GLY A 57 2.16 -16.27 30.21
CA GLY A 57 2.12 -14.86 30.60
C GLY A 57 2.30 -13.88 29.43
N MET A 58 2.08 -12.59 29.69
CA MET A 58 2.21 -11.52 28.70
C MET A 58 3.66 -11.18 28.30
N ASP A 59 4.65 -11.76 28.97
CA ASP A 59 6.08 -11.59 28.67
C ASP A 59 6.62 -12.69 27.74
N HIS A 60 5.74 -13.54 27.20
CA HIS A 60 6.14 -14.63 26.32
C HIS A 60 6.68 -14.09 24.97
N PRO A 61 7.80 -14.62 24.45
CA PRO A 61 8.45 -14.10 23.23
C PRO A 61 7.54 -14.09 22.00
N GLN A 62 6.66 -15.09 21.85
CA GLN A 62 5.71 -15.18 20.73
C GLN A 62 4.63 -14.07 20.73
N ARG A 63 4.53 -13.25 21.79
CA ARG A 63 3.69 -12.05 21.77
C ARG A 63 4.25 -10.97 20.84
N TYR A 64 5.55 -11.00 20.58
CA TYR A 64 6.25 -10.00 19.79
C TYR A 64 6.48 -10.52 18.37
N ALA A 65 6.40 -9.61 17.40
CA ALA A 65 6.81 -9.86 16.03
C ALA A 65 8.09 -9.07 15.75
N LEU A 66 9.04 -9.71 15.06
CA LEU A 66 10.19 -8.99 14.51
C LEU A 66 9.69 -8.14 13.34
N VAL A 67 10.02 -6.86 13.36
CA VAL A 67 9.63 -5.90 12.33
C VAL A 67 10.83 -5.08 11.90
N GLU A 68 10.81 -4.66 10.64
CA GLU A 68 11.66 -3.59 10.14
C GLU A 68 10.86 -2.29 10.17
N LEU A 69 11.30 -1.32 10.98
CA LEU A 69 10.63 -0.03 11.06
C LEU A 69 11.25 0.92 10.04
N GLN A 70 10.46 1.36 9.07
CA GLN A 70 10.88 2.31 8.03
C GLN A 70 10.22 3.68 8.24
N ASN A 71 11.01 4.74 8.04
CA ASN A 71 10.47 6.09 7.96
C ASN A 71 9.87 6.31 6.57
N LEU A 72 8.54 6.35 6.48
CA LEU A 72 7.83 6.55 5.21
C LEU A 72 8.16 7.87 4.51
N HIS A 73 8.53 8.88 5.30
CA HIS A 73 8.91 10.20 4.80
C HIS A 73 10.36 10.27 4.32
N ASP A 74 11.13 9.19 4.47
CA ASP A 74 12.49 9.12 3.94
C ASP A 74 12.47 9.21 2.41
N ILE A 75 13.42 9.98 1.86
CA ILE A 75 13.55 10.17 0.41
C ILE A 75 13.91 8.85 -0.31
N GLY A 76 14.55 7.91 0.38
CA GLY A 76 14.91 6.60 -0.15
C GLY A 76 13.76 5.60 -0.23
N VAL A 77 12.59 5.89 0.36
CA VAL A 77 11.42 5.00 0.29
C VAL A 77 10.56 5.38 -0.91
N VAL A 78 10.91 4.99 -2.13
CA VAL A 78 10.12 5.39 -3.32
C VAL A 78 8.84 4.57 -3.45
N PHE A 79 7.72 5.23 -3.77
CA PHE A 79 6.44 4.57 -4.09
C PHE A 79 6.25 4.51 -5.59
N GLU A 80 6.35 3.31 -6.14
CA GLU A 80 6.13 3.08 -7.57
C GLU A 80 4.71 2.52 -7.77
N PRO A 81 3.85 3.17 -8.57
CA PRO A 81 2.51 2.67 -8.81
C PRO A 81 2.55 1.33 -9.55
N ILE A 82 1.68 0.40 -9.18
CA ILE A 82 1.53 -0.86 -9.91
C ILE A 82 0.45 -0.65 -10.97
N HIS A 83 0.84 -0.70 -12.24
CA HIS A 83 -0.07 -0.51 -13.38
C HIS A 83 -0.97 -1.73 -13.61
N ARG A 84 -2.01 -1.58 -14.45
CA ARG A 84 -2.89 -2.68 -14.87
C ARG A 84 -2.73 -2.96 -16.35
N ILE A 85 -2.86 -4.22 -16.71
CA ILE A 85 -2.92 -4.69 -18.09
C ILE A 85 -4.21 -5.49 -18.21
N LEU A 86 -5.14 -5.09 -19.07
CA LEU A 86 -6.38 -5.80 -19.31
C LEU A 86 -6.25 -6.60 -20.60
N VAL A 87 -6.00 -7.90 -20.47
CA VAL A 87 -5.84 -8.82 -21.61
C VAL A 87 -7.22 -9.25 -22.11
N GLY A 88 -7.45 -9.18 -23.42
CA GLY A 88 -8.74 -9.50 -24.05
C GLY A 88 -9.78 -8.38 -23.99
N ALA A 89 -9.45 -7.22 -23.40
CA ALA A 89 -10.32 -6.06 -23.40
C ALA A 89 -10.31 -5.34 -24.75
N ASN A 90 -11.50 -4.99 -25.26
CA ASN A 90 -11.63 -4.03 -26.34
C ASN A 90 -11.35 -2.60 -25.81
N ALA A 91 -10.45 -1.87 -26.46
CA ALA A 91 -10.01 -0.56 -26.02
C ALA A 91 -11.14 0.49 -26.00
N ASP A 92 -12.03 0.48 -26.99
CA ASP A 92 -13.15 1.43 -27.05
C ASP A 92 -14.17 1.16 -25.94
N SER A 93 -14.51 -0.12 -25.75
CA SER A 93 -15.42 -0.53 -24.67
C SER A 93 -14.87 -0.19 -23.28
N LEU A 94 -13.58 -0.42 -23.05
CA LEU A 94 -12.93 -0.07 -21.79
C LEU A 94 -12.91 1.46 -21.60
N GLN A 95 -12.53 2.23 -22.62
CA GLN A 95 -12.54 3.70 -22.53
C GLN A 95 -13.94 4.23 -22.19
N SER A 96 -14.97 3.81 -22.93
CA SER A 96 -16.34 4.25 -22.68
C SER A 96 -16.84 3.87 -21.29
N SER A 97 -16.44 2.69 -20.79
CA SER A 97 -16.77 2.25 -19.43
C SER A 97 -16.13 3.17 -18.37
N LEU A 98 -14.85 3.54 -18.54
CA LEU A 98 -14.15 4.44 -17.61
C LEU A 98 -14.69 5.88 -17.69
N GLU A 99 -14.96 6.39 -18.90
CA GLU A 99 -15.60 7.69 -19.11
C GLU A 99 -16.96 7.78 -18.40
N SER A 100 -17.79 6.73 -18.56
CA SER A 100 -19.08 6.64 -17.88
C SER A 100 -18.94 6.50 -16.37
N ALA A 101 -17.99 5.70 -15.87
CA ALA A 101 -17.80 5.49 -14.44
C ALA A 101 -17.30 6.75 -13.71
N TRP A 102 -16.55 7.60 -14.40
CA TRP A 102 -15.94 8.80 -13.83
C TRP A 102 -16.61 10.10 -14.25
N SER A 103 -17.67 10.02 -15.07
CA SER A 103 -18.32 11.19 -15.67
C SER A 103 -17.30 12.14 -16.34
N CYS A 104 -16.36 11.56 -17.08
CA CYS A 104 -15.27 12.29 -17.73
C CYS A 104 -15.20 11.97 -19.23
N THR A 105 -14.38 12.72 -19.97
CA THR A 105 -14.10 12.47 -21.39
C THR A 105 -12.61 12.30 -21.58
N ALA A 106 -12.22 11.28 -22.33
CA ALA A 106 -10.83 11.02 -22.64
C ALA A 106 -10.22 12.20 -23.41
N LYS A 107 -9.06 12.66 -22.93
CA LYS A 107 -8.29 13.73 -23.57
C LYS A 107 -7.12 13.12 -24.35
N PRO A 108 -6.66 13.76 -25.43
CA PRO A 108 -5.41 13.38 -26.08
C PRO A 108 -4.26 13.35 -25.06
N TYR A 109 -3.37 12.37 -25.19
CA TYR A 109 -2.19 12.31 -24.35
C TYR A 109 -1.27 13.51 -24.60
N VAL A 110 -0.94 14.23 -23.52
CA VAL A 110 -0.03 15.37 -23.51
C VAL A 110 0.87 15.29 -22.28
N GLU A 111 2.11 15.71 -22.42
CA GLU A 111 3.02 15.88 -21.29
C GLU A 111 3.10 17.37 -20.88
N PRO A 112 3.14 17.69 -19.58
CA PRO A 112 3.09 16.77 -18.44
C PRO A 112 1.68 16.19 -18.21
N VAL A 113 1.60 14.89 -17.89
CA VAL A 113 0.33 14.25 -17.49
C VAL A 113 -0.14 14.82 -16.13
N PRO A 114 -1.43 15.17 -15.96
CA PRO A 114 -1.96 15.63 -14.69
C PRO A 114 -1.73 14.63 -13.54
N HIS A 115 -1.39 15.12 -12.35
CA HIS A 115 -1.06 14.28 -11.19
C HIS A 115 -2.15 13.29 -10.76
N HIS A 116 -3.41 13.56 -11.10
CA HIS A 116 -4.55 12.70 -10.76
C HIS A 116 -5.03 11.83 -11.93
N ALA A 117 -4.39 11.92 -13.09
CA ALA A 117 -4.85 11.24 -14.29
C ALA A 117 -4.36 9.79 -14.38
N VAL A 118 -5.21 8.94 -14.96
CA VAL A 118 -4.86 7.61 -15.45
C VAL A 118 -4.60 7.71 -16.95
N VAL A 119 -3.45 7.21 -17.41
CA VAL A 119 -3.17 7.12 -18.84
C VAL A 119 -3.58 5.74 -19.33
N MET A 120 -4.53 5.70 -20.25
CA MET A 120 -4.91 4.48 -20.94
C MET A 120 -4.07 4.32 -22.21
N VAL A 121 -3.41 3.19 -22.33
CA VAL A 121 -2.61 2.77 -23.49
C VAL A 121 -3.46 1.80 -24.29
N ARG A 122 -3.89 2.21 -25.49
CA ARG A 122 -4.72 1.40 -26.40
C ARG A 122 -3.84 0.52 -27.29
N ASP A 123 -2.72 1.05 -27.78
CA ASP A 123 -1.67 0.36 -28.53
C ASP A 123 -0.31 1.05 -28.31
N GLU A 124 0.76 0.64 -29.01
CA GLU A 124 2.10 1.23 -28.86
C GLU A 124 2.14 2.74 -29.12
N SER A 125 1.24 3.26 -29.95
CA SER A 125 1.18 4.64 -30.45
C SER A 125 -0.03 5.45 -29.95
N SER A 126 -1.05 4.79 -29.42
CA SER A 126 -2.33 5.39 -29.06
C SER A 126 -2.52 5.42 -27.55
N ARG A 127 -2.59 6.64 -26.99
CA ARG A 127 -2.77 6.89 -25.57
C ARG A 127 -3.78 7.99 -25.34
N VAL A 128 -4.57 7.83 -24.29
CA VAL A 128 -5.51 8.85 -23.82
C VAL A 128 -5.38 9.08 -22.33
N ILE A 129 -5.71 10.28 -21.90
CA ILE A 129 -5.74 10.71 -20.50
C ILE A 129 -7.19 10.68 -20.01
N LEU A 130 -7.41 10.00 -18.89
CA LEU A 130 -8.69 9.98 -18.19
C LEU A 130 -8.49 10.48 -16.76
N GLU A 131 -9.39 11.33 -16.29
CA GLU A 131 -9.31 11.95 -14.96
C GLU A 131 -10.43 11.38 -14.07
N PRO A 132 -10.11 10.45 -13.15
CA PRO A 132 -11.09 9.96 -12.18
C PRO A 132 -11.50 11.07 -11.19
N PRO A 133 -12.58 10.88 -10.43
CA PRO A 133 -12.99 11.80 -9.36
C PRO A 133 -11.84 12.13 -8.39
N SER A 134 -11.68 13.41 -8.06
CA SER A 134 -10.57 13.96 -7.24
C SER A 134 -10.67 13.65 -5.75
N ASP A 135 -11.81 13.13 -5.29
CA ASP A 135 -12.09 12.78 -3.90
C ASP A 135 -11.47 11.44 -3.48
N LYS A 136 -11.00 10.63 -4.44
CA LYS A 136 -10.38 9.31 -4.18
C LYS A 136 -9.07 9.18 -4.94
N LEU A 137 -8.12 8.41 -4.40
CA LEU A 137 -6.90 8.08 -5.14
C LEU A 137 -7.25 7.45 -6.50
N PRO A 138 -6.54 7.79 -7.59
CA PRO A 138 -6.83 7.27 -8.93
C PRO A 138 -6.91 5.75 -8.98
N ILE A 139 -6.11 5.06 -8.18
CA ILE A 139 -6.13 3.60 -8.11
C ILE A 139 -7.42 3.01 -7.53
N ILE A 140 -8.05 3.70 -6.58
CA ILE A 140 -9.30 3.24 -5.98
C ILE A 140 -10.42 3.35 -7.01
N SER A 141 -10.54 4.52 -7.64
CA SER A 141 -11.50 4.79 -8.70
C SER A 141 -11.29 3.87 -9.91
N MET A 142 -10.03 3.60 -10.26
CA MET A 142 -9.66 2.67 -11.32
C MET A 142 -9.98 1.22 -10.99
N SER A 143 -9.65 0.74 -9.79
CA SER A 143 -9.91 -0.66 -9.42
C SER A 143 -11.41 -0.95 -9.45
N ALA A 144 -12.23 -0.09 -8.84
CA ALA A 144 -13.69 -0.27 -8.84
C ALA A 144 -14.29 -0.29 -10.25
N ALA A 145 -13.86 0.62 -11.14
CA ALA A 145 -14.36 0.68 -12.50
C ALA A 145 -13.90 -0.51 -13.36
N VAL A 146 -12.64 -0.92 -13.21
CA VAL A 146 -12.07 -2.07 -13.92
C VAL A 146 -12.69 -3.38 -13.46
N ASP A 147 -12.89 -3.57 -12.16
CA ASP A 147 -13.52 -4.78 -11.61
C ASP A 147 -14.96 -4.92 -12.15
N ALA A 148 -15.73 -3.83 -12.16
CA ALA A 148 -17.08 -3.80 -12.75
C ALA A 148 -17.07 -4.08 -14.27
N PHE A 149 -16.07 -3.57 -15.00
CA PHE A 149 -15.91 -3.85 -16.42
C PHE A 149 -15.63 -5.34 -16.68
N VAL A 150 -14.77 -5.96 -15.88
CA VAL A 150 -14.42 -7.38 -16.00
C VAL A 150 -15.59 -8.29 -15.66
N GLU A 151 -16.39 -7.94 -14.66
CA GLU A 151 -17.63 -8.68 -14.34
C GLU A 151 -18.62 -8.71 -15.51
N GLN A 152 -18.67 -7.64 -16.31
CA GLN A 152 -19.55 -7.52 -17.47
C GLN A 152 -18.96 -8.10 -18.77
N ASN A 153 -17.66 -8.40 -18.80
CA ASN A 153 -16.96 -8.85 -20.00
C ASN A 153 -16.20 -10.17 -19.74
N PRO A 154 -16.90 -11.33 -19.77
CA PRO A 154 -16.27 -12.63 -19.62
C PRO A 154 -15.14 -12.83 -20.64
N GLY A 155 -13.95 -13.18 -20.15
CA GLY A 155 -12.75 -13.37 -20.98
C GLY A 155 -11.71 -12.25 -20.86
N VAL A 156 -12.07 -11.11 -20.26
CA VAL A 156 -11.11 -10.08 -19.88
C VAL A 156 -10.40 -10.49 -18.59
N ASN A 157 -9.07 -10.41 -18.59
CA ASN A 157 -8.25 -10.74 -17.42
C ASN A 157 -7.38 -9.55 -17.00
N ILE A 158 -7.28 -9.33 -15.68
CA ILE A 158 -6.46 -8.27 -15.09
C ILE A 158 -5.06 -8.82 -14.78
N GLY A 159 -4.06 -8.32 -15.50
CA GLY A 159 -2.64 -8.45 -15.20
C GLY A 159 -2.11 -7.24 -14.42
N LEU A 160 -1.05 -7.47 -13.64
CA LEU A 160 -0.32 -6.45 -12.90
C LEU A 160 1.06 -6.24 -13.52
N CYS A 161 1.47 -4.99 -13.73
CA CYS A 161 2.82 -4.68 -14.21
C CYS A 161 3.42 -3.52 -13.42
N ALA A 162 4.62 -3.71 -12.87
CA ALA A 162 5.35 -2.65 -12.17
C ALA A 162 6.07 -1.69 -13.12
N ARG A 163 6.33 -2.11 -14.37
CA ARG A 163 6.96 -1.28 -15.40
C ARG A 163 5.91 -0.77 -16.37
N ARG A 164 6.18 0.37 -17.03
CA ARG A 164 5.42 0.84 -18.19
C ARG A 164 5.66 -0.13 -19.35
N GLY A 165 4.92 -1.25 -19.38
CA GLY A 165 5.13 -2.37 -20.30
C GLY A 165 4.08 -2.44 -21.42
N ALA A 166 4.55 -2.73 -22.63
CA ALA A 166 3.87 -2.61 -23.91
C ALA A 166 2.61 -3.48 -24.05
N CYS A 167 1.63 -2.91 -24.76
CA CYS A 167 0.42 -3.60 -25.21
C CYS A 167 0.69 -4.19 -26.59
N ASP A 168 0.64 -5.52 -26.74
CA ASP A 168 0.86 -6.24 -28.01
C ASP A 168 -0.38 -6.24 -28.93
N GLY A 169 -1.21 -5.19 -28.83
CA GLY A 169 -2.49 -5.06 -29.55
C GLY A 169 -3.62 -5.96 -29.03
N ARG A 170 -3.36 -6.88 -28.08
CA ARG A 170 -4.39 -7.75 -27.47
C ARG A 170 -4.69 -7.41 -26.00
N ALA A 171 -4.07 -6.35 -25.49
CA ALA A 171 -4.25 -5.88 -24.13
C ALA A 171 -4.30 -4.36 -24.09
N CYS A 172 -5.03 -3.81 -23.12
CA CYS A 172 -5.03 -2.39 -22.81
C CYS A 172 -4.25 -2.12 -21.53
N GLY A 173 -3.41 -1.09 -21.53
CA GLY A 173 -2.63 -0.69 -20.35
C GLY A 173 -3.31 0.45 -19.61
N LEU A 174 -3.30 0.42 -18.28
CA LEU A 174 -3.68 1.55 -17.42
C LEU A 174 -2.49 1.95 -16.57
N ILE A 175 -1.88 3.09 -16.91
CA ILE A 175 -0.75 3.68 -16.19
C ILE A 175 -1.32 4.63 -15.15
N LEU A 176 -1.12 4.27 -13.89
CA LEU A 176 -1.46 5.08 -12.73
C LEU A 176 -0.39 6.16 -12.48
N PRO A 177 -0.80 7.32 -11.93
CA PRO A 177 0.14 8.35 -11.53
C PRO A 177 0.94 7.89 -10.30
N ALA A 178 2.10 8.51 -10.09
CA ALA A 178 2.87 8.28 -8.87
C ALA A 178 2.05 8.71 -7.64
N LEU A 179 2.13 7.93 -6.56
CA LEU A 179 1.42 8.25 -5.33
C LEU A 179 2.08 9.46 -4.66
N ASP A 180 1.27 10.47 -4.36
CA ASP A 180 1.70 11.59 -3.53
C ASP A 180 1.83 11.14 -2.06
N LYS A 181 3.08 10.96 -1.62
CA LYS A 181 3.41 10.61 -0.22
C LYS A 181 2.82 11.60 0.79
N SER A 182 2.68 12.87 0.44
CA SER A 182 2.19 13.89 1.36
C SER A 182 0.72 13.67 1.75
N ARG A 183 -0.08 13.09 0.83
CA ARG A 183 -1.49 12.77 1.04
C ARG A 183 -1.76 11.33 1.48
N PHE A 184 -0.75 10.47 1.39
CA PHE A 184 -0.88 9.03 1.66
C PHE A 184 -1.59 8.71 2.99
N LEU A 185 -1.17 9.32 4.10
CA LEU A 185 -1.76 9.06 5.41
C LEU A 185 -3.19 9.61 5.53
N ALA A 186 -3.46 10.77 4.92
CA ALA A 186 -4.81 11.35 4.93
C ALA A 186 -5.79 10.43 4.20
N THR A 187 -5.43 9.97 3.00
CA THR A 187 -6.26 9.01 2.26
C THR A 187 -6.41 7.70 3.02
N LEU A 188 -5.34 7.18 3.64
CA LEU A 188 -5.42 5.94 4.40
C LEU A 188 -6.42 6.03 5.56
N HIS A 189 -6.52 7.19 6.23
CA HIS A 189 -7.53 7.39 7.27
C HIS A 189 -8.96 7.42 6.73
N GLU A 190 -9.18 7.94 5.52
CA GLU A 190 -10.50 8.01 4.89
C GLU A 190 -10.99 6.64 4.44
N ILE A 191 -10.10 5.82 3.86
CA ILE A 191 -10.46 4.53 3.23
C ILE A 191 -10.17 3.32 4.12
N GLY A 192 -9.40 3.49 5.19
CA GLY A 192 -8.97 2.47 6.14
C GLY A 192 -7.88 1.53 5.61
N THR A 193 -8.13 0.88 4.48
CA THR A 193 -7.17 -0.04 3.83
C THR A 193 -6.97 0.32 2.38
N LEU A 194 -5.71 0.37 1.94
CA LEU A 194 -5.40 0.59 0.54
C LEU A 194 -5.74 -0.66 -0.29
N PRO A 195 -6.16 -0.49 -1.56
CA PRO A 195 -6.33 -1.60 -2.47
C PRO A 195 -5.06 -2.45 -2.54
N ARG A 196 -5.24 -3.78 -2.64
CA ARG A 196 -4.11 -4.69 -2.81
C ARG A 196 -3.32 -4.30 -4.05
N LYS A 197 -1.99 -4.43 -3.96
CA LYS A 197 -1.07 -4.15 -5.09
C LYS A 197 -1.29 -2.73 -5.63
N ALA A 198 -1.30 -1.76 -4.72
CA ALA A 198 -1.45 -0.36 -5.08
C ALA A 198 -0.15 0.28 -5.58
N PHE A 199 0.92 0.03 -4.84
CA PHE A 199 2.26 0.49 -5.13
C PHE A 199 3.27 -0.57 -4.69
N SER A 200 4.49 -0.45 -5.20
CA SER A 200 5.68 -1.14 -4.75
C SER A 200 6.59 -0.17 -4.01
N MET A 201 7.34 -0.66 -3.02
CA MET A 201 8.30 0.11 -2.23
C MET A 201 9.73 -0.17 -2.70
N GLY A 202 10.03 0.18 -3.96
CA GLY A 202 11.36 0.17 -4.59
C GLY A 202 12.12 -1.17 -4.59
N GLU A 203 13.24 -1.20 -5.31
CA GLU A 203 14.17 -2.33 -5.34
C GLU A 203 15.10 -2.34 -4.11
N ALA A 204 15.56 -3.52 -3.70
CA ALA A 204 16.27 -3.74 -2.43
C ALA A 204 17.62 -3.01 -2.30
N ASN A 205 18.24 -2.62 -3.41
CA ASN A 205 19.61 -2.07 -3.44
C ASN A 205 19.74 -0.62 -2.92
N GLU A 206 18.64 0.07 -2.66
CA GLU A 206 18.65 1.45 -2.13
C GLU A 206 18.40 1.51 -0.61
N LYS A 207 18.17 0.38 0.05
CA LYS A 207 17.88 0.30 1.48
C LYS A 207 19.17 0.20 2.29
N ARG A 208 19.63 1.33 2.83
CA ARG A 208 20.71 1.33 3.85
C ARG A 208 20.15 0.79 5.16
N PHE A 209 20.67 -0.34 5.63
CA PHE A 209 20.18 -1.00 6.84
C PHE A 209 20.82 -0.38 8.11
N TYR A 210 19.99 0.24 8.95
CA TYR A 210 20.31 0.46 10.36
C TYR A 210 19.44 -0.51 11.17
N LEU A 211 20.07 -1.45 11.87
CA LEU A 211 19.38 -2.45 12.68
C LEU A 211 19.53 -2.08 14.15
N GLU A 212 18.44 -1.67 14.77
CA GLU A 212 18.33 -1.58 16.22
C GLU A 212 17.24 -2.54 16.69
N ALA A 213 17.66 -3.58 17.42
CA ALA A 213 16.80 -4.66 17.86
C ALA A 213 16.73 -4.73 19.39
N ARG A 214 15.56 -5.13 19.90
CA ARG A 214 15.37 -5.48 21.32
C ARG A 214 15.34 -7.01 21.44
N SER A 215 16.05 -7.55 22.43
CA SER A 215 15.89 -8.96 22.80
C SER A 215 14.47 -9.20 23.32
N ILE A 216 13.77 -10.17 22.72
CA ILE A 216 12.44 -10.63 23.15
C ILE A 216 12.50 -11.94 23.94
N LEU A 217 13.69 -12.51 24.11
CA LEU A 217 13.87 -13.70 24.93
C LEU A 217 13.64 -13.33 26.41
N PRO A 218 13.02 -14.21 27.20
CA PRO A 218 12.92 -14.02 28.64
C PRO A 218 14.30 -13.75 29.24
N SER A 219 14.39 -12.85 30.22
CA SER A 219 15.63 -12.67 30.98
C SER A 219 15.99 -14.01 31.61
N THR A 220 17.09 -14.62 31.16
CA THR A 220 17.63 -15.82 31.79
C THR A 220 18.04 -15.41 33.20
N ASN A 221 17.25 -15.77 34.19
CA ASN A 221 17.75 -15.90 35.56
C ASN A 221 18.70 -17.09 35.52
N THR A 222 19.96 -16.82 35.17
CA THR A 222 21.03 -17.78 35.38
C THR A 222 21.26 -17.86 36.88
N THR A 223 20.38 -18.58 37.57
CA THR A 223 20.72 -19.16 38.86
C THR A 223 21.73 -20.25 38.53
N SER A 224 23.01 -19.85 38.43
CA SER A 224 24.11 -20.79 38.50
C SER A 224 24.07 -21.39 39.90
N SER A 225 23.39 -22.51 40.05
CA SER A 225 23.51 -23.37 41.23
C SER A 225 24.16 -24.68 40.79
N LEU A 226 25.45 -24.76 41.17
CA LEU A 226 26.38 -25.89 41.18
C LEU A 226 27.06 -26.24 39.85
#